data_AF-A0A8J7WZ50-F1
#
_entry.id   AF-A0A8J7WZ50-F1
#
_cell.length_a   1.000
_cell.length_b   1.000
_cell.length_c   1.000
_cell.angle_alpha   90.00
_cell.angle_beta   90.00
_cell.angle_gamma   90.00
#
_symmetry.space_group_name_H-M   'P 1'
#
loop_
_entity.id
_entity.type
_entity.pdbx_description
1 polymer ?
#
loop_
_entity_poly.entity_id
_entity_poly.type
_entity_poly.pdbx_seq_one_letter_code
_entity_poly.pdbx_strand_id
1 'polypeptide(L)' 'VVNEIALLGSRCGDMRLAVHFLSHKWVDVRPLVEAVFPLTQVHDALDRAGQKGALKVLIDCHPDDTPG' A
#
# COMPACT_ATOMS: atom_id res chain seq x y z
N VAL A 1 -21.78 23.36 29.88
CA VAL A 1 -20.76 22.32 29.60
C VAL A 1 -20.16 22.63 28.25
N VAL A 2 -18.83 22.68 28.12
CA VAL A 2 -18.12 22.94 26.85
C VAL A 2 -17.60 21.60 26.32
N ASN A 3 -17.77 21.34 25.01
CA ASN A 3 -17.23 20.16 24.35
C ASN A 3 -15.84 20.50 23.79
N GLU A 4 -14.78 20.04 24.44
CA GLU A 4 -13.42 20.16 23.93
C GLU A 4 -13.14 18.98 22.98
N ILE A 5 -12.89 19.30 21.70
CA ILE A 5 -12.51 18.32 20.68
C ILE A 5 -11.03 18.58 20.33
N ALA A 6 -10.19 17.56 20.48
CA ALA A 6 -8.79 17.60 20.05
C ALA A 6 -8.66 17.07 18.61
N LEU A 7 -8.00 17.84 17.75
CA LEU A 7 -7.70 17.45 16.37
C LEU A 7 -6.20 17.18 16.24
N LEU A 8 -5.84 15.94 15.89
CA LEU A 8 -4.46 15.53 15.62
C LEU A 8 -4.28 15.20 14.14
N GLY A 9 -3.42 15.93 13.45
CA GLY A 9 -2.96 15.55 12.12
C GLY A 9 -1.78 14.58 12.22
N SER A 10 -1.75 13.56 11.36
CA SER A 10 -0.60 12.66 11.22
C SER A 10 -0.03 12.77 9.82
N ARG A 11 1.31 12.85 9.72
CA ARG A 11 2.02 12.48 8.50
C ARG A 11 2.64 11.10 8.68
N CYS A 12 3.57 10.72 7.80
CA CYS A 12 4.23 9.42 7.80
C CYS A 12 4.69 9.00 9.21
N GLY A 13 4.34 7.77 9.60
CA GLY A 13 4.75 7.18 10.87
C GLY A 13 6.21 6.69 10.86
N ASP A 14 6.62 6.05 11.96
CA ASP A 14 7.97 5.51 12.11
C ASP A 14 8.18 4.27 11.22
N MET A 15 9.04 4.41 10.21
CA MET A 15 9.33 3.33 9.28
C MET A 15 10.20 2.21 9.88
N ARG A 16 11.07 2.51 10.86
CA ARG A 16 11.83 1.44 11.53
C ARG A 16 10.90 0.55 12.33
N LEU A 17 9.93 1.15 13.00
CA LEU A 17 8.90 0.41 13.72
C LEU A 17 8.06 -0.45 12.77
N ALA A 18 7.65 0.10 11.62
CA ALA A 18 6.91 -0.66 10.62
C ALA A 18 7.71 -1.89 10.13
N VAL A 19 8.98 -1.71 9.76
CA VAL A 19 9.84 -2.82 9.32
C VAL A 19 10.03 -3.86 10.43
N HIS A 20 10.20 -3.44 11.68
CA HIS A 20 10.29 -4.36 12.81
C HIS A 20 9.03 -5.23 12.96
N PHE A 21 7.84 -4.65 12.81
CA PHE A 21 6.58 -5.40 12.89
C PHE A 21 6.41 -6.37 11.71
N LEU A 22 6.77 -5.92 10.51
CA LEU A 22 6.71 -6.75 9.30
C LEU A 22 7.68 -7.93 9.37
N SER A 23 8.90 -7.73 9.88
CA SER A 23 9.89 -8.81 10.00
C SER A 23 9.45 -9.90 10.96
N HIS A 24 8.72 -9.55 12.02
CA HIS A 24 8.13 -10.48 12.97
C HIS A 24 6.78 -11.06 12.51
N LYS A 25 6.27 -10.64 11.34
CA LYS A 25 4.95 -11.03 10.80
C LYS A 25 3.79 -10.78 11.77
N TRP A 26 3.92 -9.82 12.68
CA TRP A 26 2.84 -9.46 13.61
C TRP A 26 1.67 -8.76 12.93
N VAL A 27 1.88 -8.29 11.70
CA VAL A 27 0.85 -7.75 10.83
C VAL A 27 0.99 -8.42 9.48
N ASP A 28 -0.08 -9.04 8.97
CA ASP A 28 -0.12 -9.54 7.60
C ASP A 28 -0.69 -8.47 6.67
N VAL A 29 0.19 -7.87 5.86
CA VAL A 29 -0.17 -6.84 4.89
C VAL A 29 -0.46 -7.40 3.51
N ARG A 30 -0.19 -8.69 3.26
CA ARG A 30 -0.36 -9.31 1.94
C ARG A 30 -1.80 -9.22 1.42
N PRO A 31 -2.86 -9.35 2.25
CA PRO A 31 -4.23 -9.18 1.78
C PRO A 31 -4.57 -7.77 1.28
N LEU A 32 -3.72 -6.77 1.56
CA LEU A 32 -3.90 -5.42 1.02
C LEU A 32 -3.44 -5.34 -0.44
N VAL A 33 -2.60 -6.27 -0.91
CA VAL A 33 -2.16 -6.33 -2.31
C VAL A 33 -3.30 -6.89 -3.13
N GLU A 34 -3.93 -6.00 -3.90
CA GLU A 34 -5.06 -6.34 -4.74
C GLU A 34 -4.62 -6.87 -6.10
N ALA A 35 -3.59 -6.26 -6.69
CA ALA A 35 -3.05 -6.60 -8.00
C ALA A 35 -1.58 -6.22 -8.12
N VAL A 36 -0.86 -6.96 -8.97
CA VAL A 36 0.51 -6.66 -9.40
C VAL A 36 0.49 -6.58 -10.91
N PHE A 37 1.00 -5.48 -11.46
CA PHE A 37 1.12 -5.27 -12.90
C PHE A 37 2.59 -5.22 -13.30
N PRO A 38 2.97 -5.73 -14.47
CA PRO A 38 4.28 -5.50 -15.05
C PRO A 38 4.49 -4.00 -15.34
N LEU A 39 5.74 -3.56 -15.41
CA LEU A 39 6.08 -2.15 -15.69
C LEU A 39 5.49 -1.69 -17.04
N THR A 40 5.42 -2.59 -18.01
CA THR A 40 4.81 -2.35 -19.33
C THR A 40 3.33 -2.00 -19.28
N GLN A 41 2.64 -2.32 -18.17
CA GLN A 41 1.20 -2.04 -17.94
C GLN A 41 0.97 -0.94 -16.90
N VAL A 42 1.93 -0.01 -16.74
CA VAL A 42 1.82 1.07 -15.74
C VAL A 42 0.53 1.90 -15.86
N HIS A 43 0.03 2.12 -17.09
CA HIS A 43 -1.22 2.85 -17.30
C HIS A 43 -2.42 2.10 -16.70
N ASP A 44 -2.53 0.80 -17.00
CA ASP A 44 -3.60 -0.05 -16.45
C ASP A 44 -3.50 -0.17 -14.92
N ALA A 45 -2.29 -0.23 -14.39
CA ALA A 45 -2.03 -0.29 -12.95
C ALA A 45 -2.52 0.99 -12.23
N LEU A 46 -2.26 2.16 -12.81
CA LEU A 46 -2.69 3.45 -12.28
C LEU A 46 -4.20 3.63 -12.39
N ASP A 47 -4.79 3.24 -13.53
CA ASP A 47 -6.25 3.26 -13.73
C ASP A 47 -6.95 2.37 -12.70
N ARG A 48 -6.42 1.17 -12.44
CA ARG A 48 -6.93 0.28 -11.39
C ARG A 48 -6.80 0.89 -10.00
N ALA A 49 -5.63 1.46 -9.67
CA ALA A 49 -5.39 2.10 -8.37
C ALA A 49 -6.30 3.31 -8.11
N GLY A 50 -6.73 4.00 -9.17
CA GLY A 50 -7.64 5.14 -9.08
C GLY A 50 -9.11 4.77 -8.84
N GLN A 51 -9.48 3.49 -8.97
CA GLN A 51 -10.87 3.06 -8.79
C GLN A 51 -11.30 3.16 -7.32
N LYS A 52 -12.54 3.64 -7.10
CA LYS A 52 -13.11 3.71 -5.76
C LYS A 52 -13.17 2.30 -5.15
N GLY A 53 -12.51 2.13 -4.01
CA GLY A 53 -12.48 0.86 -3.28
C GLY A 53 -11.30 -0.04 -3.64
N ALA A 54 -10.43 0.36 -4.57
CA ALA A 54 -9.16 -0.32 -4.78
C ALA A 54 -8.29 -0.28 -3.51
N LEU A 55 -7.62 -1.39 -3.21
CA LEU A 55 -6.59 -1.49 -2.19
C LEU A 55 -5.21 -1.17 -2.80
N LYS A 56 -4.16 -1.91 -2.42
CA LYS A 56 -2.80 -1.65 -2.90
C LYS A 56 -2.56 -2.34 -4.24
N VAL A 57 -2.34 -1.54 -5.28
CA VAL A 57 -1.77 -2.00 -6.55
C VAL A 57 -0.24 -1.84 -6.50
N LEU A 58 0.48 -2.88 -6.93
CA LEU A 58 1.93 -2.87 -7.08
C LEU A 58 2.31 -2.90 -8.57
N ILE A 59 3.46 -2.31 -8.88
CA ILE A 59 4.09 -2.41 -10.19
C ILE A 59 5.37 -3.21 -9.98
N ASP A 60 5.50 -4.31 -10.72
CA ASP A 60 6.75 -5.06 -10.79
C ASP A 60 7.67 -4.40 -11.83
N CYS A 61 8.90 -4.14 -11.42
CA CYS A 61 9.93 -3.54 -12.27
C CYS A 61 11.04 -4.54 -12.61
N HIS A 62 10.84 -5.82 -12.30
CA HIS A 62 11.78 -6.87 -12.62
C HIS A 62 11.90 -7.05 -14.15
N PRO A 63 13.13 -7.21 -14.69
CA PRO A 63 13.36 -7.31 -16.14
C PRO A 63 12.73 -8.54 -16.79
N ASP A 64 12.47 -9.60 -16.02
CA ASP A 64 11.74 -10.79 -16.48
C ASP A 64 10.24 -10.64 -16.15
N ASP A 65 9.57 -9.72 -16.85
CA ASP A 65 8.11 -9.50 -16.77
C ASP A 65 7.34 -10.67 -17.45
N THR A 66 7.59 -11.90 -17.01
CA THR A 66 6.78 -13.06 -17.39
C THR A 66 5.77 -13.31 -16.27
N PRO A 67 4.46 -13.39 -16.56
CA PRO A 67 3.47 -13.69 -15.54
C PRO A 67 3.76 -15.08 -14.94
N GLY A 68 4.17 -15.09 -13.67
CA GLY A 68 4.32 -16.29 -12.83
C GLY A 68 3.05 -16.60 -12.06
#